data_AF-A0A9Q5WB91-F1
#
_entry.id   AF-A0A9Q5WB91-F1
#
_cell.length_a   1.000
_cell.length_b   1.000
_cell.length_c   1.000
_cell.angle_alpha   90.00
_cell.angle_beta   90.00
_cell.angle_gamma   90.00
#
_symmetry.space_group_name_H-M   'P 1'
#
loop_
_entity.id
_entity.type
_entity.pdbx_description
1 polymer ?
#
loop_
_entity_poly.entity_id
_entity_poly.type
_entity_poly.pdbx_seq_one_letter_code
_entity_poly.pdbx_strand_id
1 'polypeptide(L)'
;MSSICLIDTSIFLEILNVPNYNQHRALVLEDYQTYAKCGCSFLLPMATILETGNHIAQNGDGTMRRMTALRFVKEVKEAFIGVAPWRTTTFPNTAEVMLWIDQFPDLAGRNKAPDKQEGTSFGDLSIIREFNKSCQRFSMSEVFIWSLDKDLQSYHQKPT
;
A
#
# COMPACT_ATOMS: atom_id res chain seq x y z
N MET A 1 21.49 5.11 -6.38
CA MET A 1 20.89 4.24 -5.34
C MET A 1 19.48 3.92 -5.82
N SER A 2 19.07 2.65 -5.79
CA SER A 2 17.69 2.26 -6.11
C SER A 2 16.80 2.49 -4.89
N SER A 3 15.59 2.98 -5.12
CA SER A 3 14.56 3.11 -4.09
C SER A 3 13.40 2.17 -4.41
N ILE A 4 12.79 1.60 -3.39
CA ILE A 4 11.65 0.69 -3.48
C ILE A 4 10.57 1.24 -2.56
N CYS A 5 9.39 1.48 -3.10
CA CYS A 5 8.26 1.90 -2.29
C CYS A 5 7.16 0.84 -2.30
N LEU A 6 6.55 0.63 -1.14
CA LEU A 6 5.33 -0.16 -1.01
C LEU A 6 4.15 0.82 -1.01
N ILE A 7 3.22 0.65 -1.96
CA ILE A 7 2.06 1.52 -2.11
C ILE A 7 0.99 1.11 -1.08
N ASP A 8 0.64 2.01 -0.18
CA ASP A 8 -0.49 1.85 0.73
C ASP A 8 -1.85 2.12 0.05
N THR A 9 -2.94 1.66 0.67
CA THR A 9 -4.33 1.86 0.23
C THR A 9 -4.64 3.31 -0.04
N SER A 10 -4.24 4.23 0.84
CA SER A 10 -4.55 5.66 0.67
C SER A 10 -3.99 6.23 -0.64
N ILE A 11 -2.78 5.81 -1.02
CA ILE A 11 -2.12 6.26 -2.26
C ILE A 11 -2.77 5.62 -3.47
N PHE A 12 -3.12 4.33 -3.40
CA PHE A 12 -3.72 3.67 -4.55
C PHE A 12 -5.12 4.18 -4.86
N LEU A 13 -5.90 4.57 -3.84
CA LEU A 13 -7.19 5.26 -4.00
C LEU A 13 -7.03 6.57 -4.77
N GLU A 14 -6.03 7.36 -4.40
CA GLU A 14 -5.68 8.62 -5.05
C GLU A 14 -5.29 8.37 -6.51
N ILE A 15 -4.42 7.39 -6.79
CA ILE A 15 -3.98 6.97 -8.14
C ILE A 15 -5.17 6.56 -9.02
N LEU A 16 -6.09 5.76 -8.48
CA LEU A 16 -7.28 5.30 -9.19
C LEU A 16 -8.38 6.36 -9.33
N ASN A 17 -8.18 7.54 -8.74
CA ASN A 17 -9.15 8.62 -8.71
C ASN A 17 -10.50 8.11 -8.16
N VAL A 18 -10.47 7.48 -6.99
CA VAL A 18 -11.67 6.99 -6.32
C VAL A 18 -12.42 8.19 -5.71
N PRO A 19 -13.70 8.42 -6.04
CA PRO A 19 -14.46 9.54 -5.46
C PRO A 19 -14.39 9.53 -3.93
N ASN A 20 -14.41 10.69 -3.28
CA ASN A 20 -14.30 10.84 -1.81
C ASN A 20 -12.99 10.36 -1.17
N TYR A 21 -12.05 9.79 -1.95
CA TYR A 21 -10.73 9.35 -1.49
C TYR A 21 -9.62 9.85 -2.44
N ASN A 22 -9.87 10.97 -3.11
CA ASN A 22 -9.00 11.54 -4.14
C ASN A 22 -8.61 13.02 -3.89
N GLN A 23 -8.68 13.47 -2.63
CA GLN A 23 -8.48 14.88 -2.26
C GLN A 23 -7.04 15.35 -2.48
N HIS A 24 -6.06 14.45 -2.44
CA HIS A 24 -4.64 14.76 -2.57
C HIS A 24 -4.06 14.31 -3.92
N ARG A 25 -4.91 14.00 -4.89
CA ARG A 25 -4.52 13.33 -6.12
C ARG A 25 -3.43 14.06 -6.90
N ALA A 26 -3.51 15.38 -6.97
CA ALA A 26 -2.52 16.19 -7.67
C ALA A 26 -1.11 15.99 -7.07
N LEU A 27 -1.01 16.03 -5.74
CA LEU A 27 0.24 15.81 -5.00
C LEU A 27 0.74 14.37 -5.19
N VAL A 28 -0.15 13.38 -5.07
CA VAL A 28 0.21 11.96 -5.26
C VAL A 28 0.75 11.69 -6.67
N LEU A 29 0.18 12.32 -7.70
CA LEU A 29 0.68 12.16 -9.07
C LEU A 29 2.02 12.87 -9.29
N GLU A 30 2.26 14.01 -8.63
CA GLU A 30 3.55 14.70 -8.66
C GLU A 30 4.65 13.89 -7.95
N ASP A 31 4.34 13.33 -6.78
CA ASP A 31 5.21 12.41 -6.04
C ASP A 31 5.54 11.19 -6.89
N TYR A 32 4.53 10.56 -7.51
CA TYR A 32 4.73 9.45 -8.44
C TYR A 32 5.71 9.81 -9.56
N GLN A 33 5.52 10.97 -10.21
CA GLN A 33 6.42 11.40 -11.28
C GLN A 33 7.85 11.60 -10.77
N THR A 34 8.00 12.17 -9.57
CA THR A 34 9.30 12.39 -8.93
C THR A 34 9.99 11.05 -8.64
N TYR A 35 9.29 10.13 -7.99
CA TYR A 35 9.80 8.80 -7.67
C TYR A 35 10.14 7.99 -8.92
N ALA A 36 9.29 8.03 -9.95
CA ALA A 36 9.54 7.35 -11.21
C ALA A 36 10.77 7.92 -11.94
N LYS A 37 10.96 9.25 -11.97
CA LYS A 37 12.15 9.88 -12.54
C LYS A 37 13.44 9.49 -11.80
N CYS A 38 13.34 9.26 -10.49
CA CYS A 38 14.45 8.76 -9.67
C CYS A 38 14.70 7.25 -9.82
N GLY A 39 13.93 6.54 -10.66
CA GLY A 39 14.08 5.10 -10.85
C GLY A 39 13.53 4.26 -9.69
N CYS A 40 12.57 4.79 -8.93
CA CYS A 40 11.91 4.05 -7.86
C CYS A 40 11.13 2.86 -8.43
N SER A 41 11.23 1.71 -7.76
CA SER A 41 10.40 0.55 -8.01
C SER A 41 9.18 0.57 -7.10
N PHE A 42 7.98 0.42 -7.67
CA PHE A 42 6.72 0.43 -6.93
C PHE A 42 6.22 -0.99 -6.70
N LEU A 43 6.02 -1.36 -5.44
CA LEU A 43 5.42 -2.61 -5.03
C LEU A 43 3.97 -2.35 -4.60
N LEU A 44 3.05 -3.19 -5.07
CA LEU A 44 1.63 -3.15 -4.75
C LEU A 44 1.29 -4.33 -3.82
N PRO A 45 1.21 -4.11 -2.50
CA PRO A 45 0.84 -5.14 -1.54
C PRO A 45 -0.56 -5.72 -1.78
N MET A 46 -0.78 -6.97 -1.38
CA MET A 46 -2.09 -7.60 -1.51
C MET A 46 -3.17 -6.91 -0.64
N ALA A 47 -2.83 -6.45 0.56
CA ALA A 47 -3.77 -5.70 1.40
C ALA A 47 -4.26 -4.43 0.70
N THR A 48 -3.37 -3.68 0.06
CA THR A 48 -3.70 -2.51 -0.75
C THR A 48 -4.77 -2.84 -1.81
N ILE A 49 -4.63 -3.96 -2.51
CA ILE A 49 -5.59 -4.42 -3.51
C ILE A 49 -6.96 -4.73 -2.87
N LEU A 50 -6.96 -5.49 -1.78
CA LEU A 50 -8.18 -5.92 -1.09
C LEU A 50 -8.95 -4.72 -0.50
N GLU A 51 -8.26 -3.85 0.22
CA GLU A 51 -8.85 -2.69 0.87
C GLU A 51 -9.34 -1.66 -0.14
N THR A 52 -8.57 -1.41 -1.20
CA THR A 52 -9.02 -0.55 -2.31
C THR A 52 -10.31 -1.08 -2.92
N GLY A 53 -10.41 -2.40 -3.15
CA GLY A 53 -11.64 -3.03 -3.63
C GLY A 53 -12.82 -2.81 -2.69
N ASN A 54 -12.60 -2.92 -1.38
CA ASN A 54 -13.62 -2.67 -0.36
C ASN A 54 -14.08 -1.19 -0.35
N HIS A 55 -13.14 -0.24 -0.40
CA HIS A 55 -13.47 1.19 -0.50
C HIS A 55 -14.29 1.50 -1.75
N ILE A 56 -13.92 0.94 -2.91
CA ILE A 56 -14.71 1.09 -4.14
C ILE A 56 -16.14 0.59 -3.94
N ALA A 57 -16.34 -0.57 -3.31
CA ALA A 57 -17.67 -1.15 -3.11
C ALA A 57 -18.58 -0.27 -2.22
N GLN A 58 -17.98 0.48 -1.30
CA GLN A 58 -18.65 1.33 -0.31
C GLN A 58 -18.79 2.80 -0.75
N ASN A 59 -18.33 3.16 -1.95
CA ASN A 59 -18.18 4.55 -2.35
C ASN A 59 -19.14 5.02 -3.46
N GLY A 60 -20.03 5.97 -3.15
CA GLY A 60 -20.91 6.62 -4.12
C GLY A 60 -22.03 5.71 -4.64
N ASP A 61 -22.58 6.04 -5.81
CA ASP A 61 -23.66 5.27 -6.44
C ASP A 61 -23.16 4.07 -7.26
N GLY A 62 -24.08 3.24 -7.76
CA GLY A 62 -23.73 2.05 -8.56
C GLY A 62 -22.93 2.34 -9.83
N THR A 63 -23.17 3.48 -10.48
CA THR A 63 -22.47 3.88 -11.71
C THR A 63 -21.03 4.28 -11.38
N MET A 64 -20.83 5.11 -10.35
CA MET A 64 -19.50 5.52 -9.89
C MET A 64 -18.66 4.32 -9.46
N ARG A 65 -19.27 3.38 -8.71
CA ARG A 65 -18.61 2.13 -8.29
C ARG A 65 -18.16 1.30 -9.48
N ARG A 66 -19.04 1.10 -10.47
CA ARG A 66 -18.71 0.35 -11.69
C ARG A 66 -17.56 1.00 -12.46
N MET A 67 -17.62 2.30 -12.70
CA MET A 67 -16.58 3.03 -13.43
C MET A 67 -15.23 2.97 -12.72
N THR A 68 -15.23 3.06 -11.39
CA THR A 68 -14.02 2.97 -10.58
C THR A 68 -13.46 1.55 -10.55
N ALA A 69 -14.32 0.53 -10.43
CA ALA A 69 -13.93 -0.87 -10.51
C ALA A 69 -13.28 -1.22 -11.86
N LEU A 70 -13.72 -0.62 -12.97
CA LEU A 70 -13.08 -0.82 -14.28
C LEU A 70 -11.63 -0.30 -14.29
N ARG A 71 -11.36 0.86 -13.69
CA ARG A 71 -9.99 1.39 -13.54
C ARG A 71 -9.16 0.48 -12.64
N PHE A 72 -9.70 0.08 -11.50
CA PHE A 72 -9.06 -0.87 -10.58
C PHE A 72 -8.68 -2.18 -11.30
N VAL A 73 -9.60 -2.78 -12.06
CA VAL A 73 -9.32 -4.02 -12.79
C VAL A 73 -8.20 -3.85 -13.80
N LYS A 74 -8.18 -2.73 -14.54
CA LYS A 74 -7.10 -2.43 -15.49
C LYS A 74 -5.76 -2.38 -14.76
N GLU A 75 -5.64 -1.50 -13.78
CA GLU A 75 -4.37 -1.23 -13.08
C GLU A 75 -3.84 -2.44 -12.31
N VAL A 76 -4.72 -3.23 -11.68
CA VAL A 76 -4.32 -4.43 -10.93
C VAL A 76 -3.90 -5.54 -11.89
N LYS A 77 -4.64 -5.78 -12.98
CA LYS A 77 -4.22 -6.79 -13.98
C LYS A 77 -2.90 -6.43 -14.63
N GLU A 78 -2.71 -5.17 -15.00
CA GLU A 78 -1.45 -4.66 -15.55
C GLU A 78 -0.29 -4.82 -14.55
N ALA A 79 -0.53 -4.69 -13.25
CA ALA A 79 0.46 -4.95 -12.21
C ALA A 79 0.90 -6.42 -12.15
N PHE A 80 -0.03 -7.36 -12.27
CA PHE A 80 0.28 -8.80 -12.27
C PHE A 80 1.13 -9.24 -13.45
N ILE A 81 0.90 -8.64 -14.63
CA ILE A 81 1.66 -8.96 -15.84
C ILE A 81 2.91 -8.08 -16.03
N GLY A 82 3.17 -7.16 -15.10
CA GLY A 82 4.36 -6.29 -15.11
C GLY A 82 4.34 -5.18 -16.15
N VAL A 83 3.14 -4.78 -16.63
CA VAL A 83 2.94 -3.67 -17.57
C VAL A 83 2.71 -2.35 -16.84
N ALA A 84 2.03 -2.40 -15.68
CA ALA A 84 1.83 -1.20 -14.86
C ALA A 84 3.17 -0.72 -14.27
N PRO A 85 3.27 0.58 -13.89
CA PRO A 85 4.43 1.11 -13.19
C PRO A 85 4.72 0.43 -11.83
N TRP A 86 3.71 -0.22 -11.26
CA TRP A 86 3.80 -1.01 -10.03
C TRP A 86 3.67 -2.50 -10.29
N ARG A 87 4.31 -3.29 -9.43
CA ARG A 87 4.28 -4.75 -9.46
C ARG A 87 3.71 -5.29 -8.17
N THR A 88 2.90 -6.34 -8.25
CA THR A 88 2.35 -6.96 -7.04
C THR A 88 3.45 -7.57 -6.17
N THR A 89 3.33 -7.45 -4.84
CA THR A 89 4.17 -8.23 -3.93
C THR A 89 3.85 -9.72 -4.07
N THR A 90 4.76 -10.58 -3.62
CA THR A 90 4.45 -12.00 -3.47
C THR A 90 3.32 -12.15 -2.46
N PHE A 91 2.37 -13.02 -2.75
CA PHE A 91 1.27 -13.30 -1.83
C PHE A 91 1.82 -14.07 -0.63
N PRO A 92 1.39 -13.74 0.60
CA PRO A 92 1.88 -14.44 1.77
C PRO A 92 1.42 -15.90 1.74
N ASN A 93 2.31 -16.80 2.13
CA ASN A 93 1.94 -18.21 2.29
C ASN A 93 1.26 -18.46 3.65
N THR A 94 0.68 -19.65 3.82
CA THR A 94 -0.05 -20.01 5.05
C THR A 94 0.77 -19.82 6.32
N ALA A 95 2.06 -20.19 6.31
CA ALA A 95 2.91 -20.08 7.50
C ALA A 95 3.15 -18.62 7.89
N GLU A 96 3.33 -17.73 6.90
CA GLU A 96 3.46 -16.30 7.12
C GLU A 96 2.18 -15.71 7.72
N VAL A 97 1.02 -16.06 7.16
CA VAL A 97 -0.28 -15.57 7.68
C VAL A 97 -0.53 -16.07 9.11
N MET A 98 -0.22 -17.32 9.43
CA MET A 98 -0.37 -17.87 10.79
C MET A 98 0.46 -17.08 11.80
N LEU A 99 1.72 -16.78 11.47
CA LEU A 99 2.58 -15.97 12.33
C LEU A 99 2.01 -14.56 12.56
N TRP A 100 1.39 -13.96 11.54
CA TRP A 100 0.78 -12.64 11.66
C TRP A 100 -0.47 -12.69 12.55
N ILE A 101 -1.29 -13.74 12.41
CA ILE A 101 -2.48 -13.97 13.24
C ILE A 101 -2.09 -14.09 14.72
N ASP A 102 -1.04 -14.83 15.04
CA ASP A 102 -0.60 -15.00 16.44
C ASP A 102 -0.14 -13.67 17.08
N GLN A 103 0.38 -12.75 16.28
CA GLN A 103 0.87 -11.44 16.74
C GLN A 103 -0.22 -10.35 16.74
N PHE A 104 -1.29 -10.55 15.98
CA PHE A 104 -2.29 -9.53 15.73
C PHE A 104 -3.02 -9.02 16.99
N PRO A 105 -3.43 -9.86 17.96
CA PRO A 105 -4.15 -9.36 19.16
C PRO A 105 -3.39 -8.29 19.92
N ASP A 106 -2.07 -8.47 20.07
CA ASP A 106 -1.20 -7.51 20.74
C ASP A 106 -1.10 -6.18 19.99
N LEU A 107 -1.05 -6.24 18.65
CA LEU A 107 -0.92 -5.05 17.81
C LEU A 107 -2.25 -4.30 17.66
N ALA A 108 -3.37 -5.02 17.58
CA ALA A 108 -4.70 -4.44 17.52
C ALA A 108 -5.10 -3.74 18.83
N GLY A 109 -4.60 -4.24 19.98
CA GLY A 109 -4.87 -3.66 21.29
C GLY A 109 -3.97 -2.48 21.68
N ARG A 110 -2.90 -2.20 20.92
CA ARG A 110 -1.95 -1.11 21.21
C ARG A 110 -2.23 0.08 20.32
N ASN A 111 -2.37 1.25 20.92
CA ASN A 111 -2.48 2.50 20.18
C ASN A 111 -1.24 2.72 19.29
N LYS A 112 -1.45 3.01 18.00
CA LYS A 112 -0.39 3.27 17.02
C LYS A 112 0.48 4.49 17.40
N ALA A 113 -0.12 5.48 18.06
CA ALA A 113 0.53 6.69 18.56
C ALA A 113 -0.09 7.14 19.90
N PRO A 114 0.62 7.92 20.75
CA PRO A 114 0.10 8.38 22.05
C PRO A 114 -1.23 9.13 21.97
N ASP A 115 -1.51 9.79 20.86
CA ASP A 115 -2.70 10.61 20.58
C ASP A 115 -3.77 9.89 19.75
N LYS A 116 -3.52 8.65 19.28
CA LYS A 116 -4.50 7.84 18.55
C LYS A 116 -5.12 6.77 19.44
N GLN A 117 -6.44 6.61 19.36
CA GLN A 117 -7.19 5.51 20.02
C GLN A 117 -7.53 4.41 19.01
N GLU A 118 -6.52 3.96 18.28
CA GLU A 118 -6.63 2.96 17.22
C GLU A 118 -5.37 2.10 17.22
N GLY A 119 -5.53 0.78 17.15
CA GLY A 119 -4.43 -0.16 16.98
C GLY A 119 -4.22 -0.59 15.54
N THR A 120 -3.15 -1.34 15.29
CA THR A 120 -2.75 -1.75 13.94
C THR A 120 -3.81 -2.64 13.30
N SER A 121 -4.30 -2.24 12.11
CA SER A 121 -5.21 -3.09 11.35
C SER A 121 -4.47 -4.32 10.81
N PHE A 122 -5.19 -5.39 10.49
CA PHE A 122 -4.54 -6.58 9.92
C PHE A 122 -3.95 -6.29 8.51
N GLY A 123 -4.57 -5.37 7.76
CA GLY A 123 -4.06 -4.87 6.48
C GLY A 123 -2.73 -4.15 6.66
N ASP A 124 -2.67 -3.15 7.55
CA ASP A 124 -1.44 -2.42 7.90
C ASP A 124 -0.33 -3.38 8.34
N LEU A 125 -0.66 -4.33 9.22
CA LEU A 125 0.28 -5.37 9.67
C LEU A 125 0.87 -6.12 8.48
N SER A 126 0.05 -6.53 7.51
CA SER A 126 0.54 -7.25 6.34
C SER A 126 1.45 -6.38 5.45
N ILE A 127 1.14 -5.09 5.29
CA ILE A 127 2.00 -4.14 4.54
C ILE A 127 3.33 -3.96 5.27
N ILE A 128 3.31 -3.79 6.60
CA ILE A 128 4.51 -3.68 7.45
C ILE A 128 5.37 -4.95 7.34
N ARG A 129 4.75 -6.14 7.27
CA ARG A 129 5.48 -7.40 7.09
C ARG A 129 6.13 -7.49 5.72
N GLU A 130 5.45 -7.05 4.66
CA GLU A 130 6.04 -6.94 3.31
C GLU A 130 7.16 -5.90 3.24
N PHE A 131 7.03 -4.77 3.96
CA PHE A 131 8.11 -3.79 4.11
C PHE A 131 9.35 -4.42 4.73
N ASN A 132 9.20 -5.11 5.86
CA ASN A 132 10.32 -5.78 6.55
C ASN A 132 11.01 -6.84 5.66
N LYS A 133 10.24 -7.64 4.90
CA LYS A 133 10.80 -8.58 3.92
C LYS A 133 11.56 -7.86 2.81
N SER A 134 11.01 -6.75 2.32
CA SER A 134 11.63 -5.94 1.27
C SER A 134 12.95 -5.34 1.74
N CYS A 135 13.00 -4.82 2.96
CA CYS A 135 14.24 -4.35 3.58
C CYS A 135 15.33 -5.43 3.67
N GLN A 136 14.95 -6.64 4.09
CA GLN A 136 15.89 -7.77 4.15
C GLN A 136 16.38 -8.21 2.77
N ARG A 137 15.47 -8.23 1.78
CA ARG A 137 15.77 -8.66 0.41
C ARG A 137 16.59 -7.62 -0.36
N PHE A 138 16.39 -6.34 -0.10
CA PHE A 138 16.96 -5.22 -0.83
C PHE A 138 17.78 -4.30 0.09
N SER A 139 18.67 -4.88 0.89
CA SER A 139 19.43 -4.17 1.93
C SER A 139 20.28 -2.98 1.43
N MET A 140 20.66 -2.99 0.16
CA MET A 140 21.42 -1.93 -0.53
C MET A 140 20.52 -0.84 -1.16
N SER A 141 19.19 -1.00 -1.07
CA SER A 141 18.21 -0.04 -1.58
C SER A 141 17.59 0.73 -0.43
N GLU A 142 17.10 1.93 -0.75
CA GLU A 142 16.15 2.60 0.12
C GLU A 142 14.80 1.89 0.02
N VAL A 143 14.16 1.59 1.14
CA VAL A 143 12.85 0.95 1.19
C VAL A 143 11.92 1.78 2.06
N PHE A 144 10.72 2.09 1.61
CA PHE A 144 9.74 2.86 2.39
C PHE A 144 8.29 2.49 2.06
N ILE A 145 7.37 2.78 2.97
CA ILE A 145 5.93 2.72 2.68
C ILE A 145 5.48 4.10 2.21
N TRP A 146 4.89 4.17 1.01
CA TRP A 146 4.29 5.39 0.50
C TRP A 146 2.81 5.41 0.91
N SER A 147 2.47 6.28 1.87
CA SER A 147 1.13 6.38 2.49
C SER A 147 0.80 7.85 2.82
N LEU A 148 -0.48 8.16 2.96
CA LEU A 148 -0.97 9.40 3.58
C LEU A 148 -1.23 9.23 5.10
N ASP A 149 -1.18 8.00 5.63
CA ASP A 149 -1.19 7.73 7.07
C ASP A 149 0.20 7.94 7.68
N LYS A 150 0.28 8.85 8.65
CA LYS A 150 1.52 9.17 9.37
C LYS A 150 2.14 7.96 10.06
N ASP A 151 1.33 7.00 10.51
CA ASP A 151 1.85 5.83 11.21
C ASP A 151 2.63 4.94 10.23
N LEU A 152 2.12 4.75 9.01
CA LEU A 152 2.79 4.01 7.95
C LEU A 152 3.96 4.78 7.34
N GLN A 153 3.90 6.12 7.28
CA GLN A 153 5.02 6.96 6.82
C GLN A 153 6.29 6.81 7.68
N SER A 154 6.16 6.37 8.94
CA SER A 154 7.32 6.14 9.81
C SER A 154 8.19 4.95 9.36
N TYR A 155 7.67 4.08 8.49
CA TYR A 155 8.39 2.92 7.96
C TYR A 155 9.24 3.31 6.76
N HIS A 156 10.49 3.68 7.04
CA HIS A 156 11.49 4.07 6.07
C HIS A 156 12.87 3.54 6.49
N GLN A 157 13.47 2.72 5.64
CA GLN A 157 14.82 2.21 5.79
C GLN A 157 15.73 2.78 4.71
N LYS A 158 16.81 3.44 5.14
CA LYS A 158 17.89 3.86 4.25
C LYS A 158 18.82 2.68 3.93
N PRO A 159 19.54 2.72 2.79
CA PRO A 159 20.54 1.72 2.47
C PRO A 159 21.54 1.58 3.62
N THR A 160 21.94 0.34 3.90
CA THR A 160 22.98 0.03 4.90
C THR A 160 24.35 0.00 4.26
#